data_AF-A0A7C2ADS7-F1
#
_entry.id   AF-A0A7C2ADS7-F1
#
_cell.length_a   1.000
_cell.length_b   1.000
_cell.length_c   1.000
_cell.angle_alpha   90.00
_cell.angle_beta   90.00
_cell.angle_gamma   90.00
#
_symmetry.space_group_name_H-M   'P 1'
#
loop_
_entity.id
_entity.type
_entity.pdbx_description
1 polymer ?
#
loop_
_entity_poly.entity_id
_entity_poly.type
_entity_poly.pdbx_seq_one_letter_code
_entity_poly.pdbx_strand_id
1 'polypeptide(L)'
;MSRYRLDENLQDISYLNEIFEKFKRQASIFIRKVKEVLEENNLSTSEIDNNSLEFSFWGLDFIIKSEIEYEMKSSNFIQGELNTYYKDDDKLNLILSYNFDKLGNIGRNSVVNDFAIYYYLDFVKNLKNYSSEKKIKFQLN
;
A
#
# COMPACT_ATOMS: atom_id res chain seq x y z
N MET A 1 -15.33 -36.82 17.60
CA MET A 1 -14.78 -36.70 16.24
C MET A 1 -15.60 -35.68 15.49
N SER A 2 -15.05 -34.47 15.28
CA SER A 2 -15.71 -33.45 14.47
C SER A 2 -15.69 -33.91 13.02
N ARG A 3 -16.86 -34.18 12.44
CA ARG A 3 -16.98 -34.26 10.97
C ARG A 3 -16.76 -32.85 10.47
N TYR A 4 -15.53 -32.55 10.07
CA TYR A 4 -15.26 -31.37 9.26
C TYR A 4 -16.28 -31.36 8.12
N ARG A 5 -17.13 -30.34 8.06
CA ARG A 5 -18.00 -30.08 6.92
C ARG A 5 -17.09 -29.62 5.78
N LEU A 6 -16.43 -30.59 5.15
CA LEU A 6 -15.30 -30.37 4.25
C LEU A 6 -15.73 -29.45 3.09
N ASP A 7 -16.92 -29.68 2.54
CA ASP A 7 -17.47 -28.91 1.43
C ASP A 7 -17.80 -27.46 1.81
N GLU A 8 -18.35 -27.22 3.01
CA GLU A 8 -18.64 -25.87 3.51
C GLU A 8 -17.33 -25.09 3.76
N ASN A 9 -16.34 -25.72 4.42
CA ASN A 9 -15.04 -25.09 4.66
C ASN A 9 -14.28 -24.78 3.36
N LEU A 10 -14.40 -25.64 2.34
CA LEU A 10 -13.78 -25.41 1.04
C LEU A 10 -14.43 -24.25 0.29
N GLN A 11 -15.76 -24.09 0.39
CA GLN A 11 -16.47 -22.95 -0.18
C GLN A 11 -16.04 -21.64 0.49
N ASP A 12 -15.91 -21.63 1.81
CA ASP A 12 -15.46 -20.45 2.56
C ASP A 12 -14.02 -20.06 2.19
N ILE A 13 -13.10 -21.03 2.10
CA ILE A 13 -11.71 -20.77 1.64
C ILE A 13 -11.70 -20.22 0.21
N SER A 14 -12.50 -20.80 -0.69
CA SER A 14 -12.60 -20.33 -2.08
C SER A 14 -13.10 -18.89 -2.14
N TYR A 15 -14.10 -18.54 -1.34
CA TYR A 15 -14.64 -17.19 -1.25
C TYR A 15 -13.59 -16.18 -0.74
N LEU A 16 -12.85 -16.53 0.32
CA LEU A 16 -11.78 -15.68 0.86
C LEU A 16 -10.65 -15.47 -0.16
N ASN A 17 -10.27 -16.52 -0.88
CA ASN A 17 -9.28 -16.42 -1.96
C ASN A 17 -9.76 -15.50 -3.08
N GLU A 18 -11.04 -15.58 -3.47
CA GLU A 18 -11.61 -14.69 -4.48
C GLU A 18 -11.55 -13.21 -4.05
N ILE A 19 -11.83 -12.93 -2.78
CA ILE A 19 -11.74 -11.57 -2.23
C ILE A 19 -10.29 -11.10 -2.20
N PHE A 20 -9.37 -11.94 -1.72
CA PHE A 20 -7.95 -11.62 -1.69
C PHE A 20 -7.42 -11.26 -3.08
N GLU A 21 -7.78 -12.04 -4.11
CA GLU A 21 -7.40 -11.76 -5.50
C GLU A 21 -8.02 -10.46 -6.03
N LYS A 22 -9.25 -10.10 -5.60
CA LYS A 22 -9.83 -8.79 -5.95
C LYS A 22 -8.99 -7.65 -5.38
N PHE A 23 -8.62 -7.71 -4.10
CA PHE A 23 -7.75 -6.69 -3.49
C PHE A 23 -6.36 -6.65 -4.15
N LYS A 24 -5.75 -7.80 -4.42
CA LYS A 24 -4.46 -7.91 -5.10
C LYS A 24 -4.48 -7.25 -6.47
N ARG A 25 -5.58 -7.40 -7.23
CA ARG A 25 -5.76 -6.73 -8.51
C ARG A 25 -5.86 -5.21 -8.37
N GLN A 26 -6.61 -4.70 -7.38
CA GLN A 26 -6.71 -3.25 -7.15
C GLN A 26 -5.36 -2.67 -6.71
N ALA A 27 -4.67 -3.33 -5.79
CA ALA A 27 -3.32 -2.97 -5.34
C ALA A 27 -2.35 -2.82 -6.53
N SER A 28 -2.36 -3.77 -7.47
CA SER A 28 -1.53 -3.70 -8.68
C SER A 28 -1.80 -2.44 -9.52
N ILE A 29 -3.08 -2.07 -9.67
CA ILE A 29 -3.48 -0.86 -10.42
C ILE A 29 -2.95 0.39 -9.70
N PHE A 30 -3.11 0.48 -8.38
CA PHE A 30 -2.67 1.64 -7.61
C PHE A 30 -1.15 1.78 -7.58
N ILE A 31 -0.42 0.69 -7.37
CA ILE A 31 1.05 0.69 -7.38
C ILE A 31 1.57 1.17 -8.73
N ARG A 32 1.01 0.66 -9.83
CA ARG A 32 1.40 1.12 -11.17
C ARG A 32 1.16 2.61 -11.35
N LYS A 33 0.02 3.13 -10.88
CA LYS A 33 -0.32 4.56 -10.99
C LYS A 33 0.58 5.44 -10.14
N VAL A 34 0.91 5.00 -8.93
CA VAL A 34 1.87 5.68 -8.06
C VAL A 34 3.26 5.68 -8.69
N LYS A 35 3.69 4.54 -9.23
CA LYS A 35 4.96 4.41 -9.97
C LYS A 35 5.05 5.44 -11.11
N GLU A 36 4.02 5.51 -11.97
CA GLU A 36 3.94 6.49 -13.07
C GLU A 36 4.17 7.92 -12.55
N VAL A 37 3.46 8.35 -11.50
CA VAL A 37 3.61 9.71 -10.95
C VAL A 37 4.97 9.95 -10.29
N LEU A 38 5.55 8.96 -9.61
CA LEU A 38 6.89 9.08 -9.03
C LEU A 38 7.95 9.25 -10.13
N GLU A 39 7.87 8.46 -11.19
CA GLU A 39 8.79 8.52 -12.33
C GLU A 39 8.64 9.82 -13.12
N GLU A 40 7.42 10.33 -13.30
CA GLU A 40 7.14 11.67 -13.87
C GLU A 40 7.81 12.80 -13.06
N ASN A 41 8.02 12.59 -11.76
CA ASN A 41 8.72 13.52 -10.87
C ASN A 41 10.23 13.20 -10.73
N ASN A 42 10.81 12.45 -11.68
CA ASN A 42 12.22 12.07 -11.75
C ASN A 42 12.70 11.19 -10.58
N LEU A 43 11.81 10.42 -9.96
CA LEU A 43 12.18 9.45 -8.94
C LEU A 43 12.40 8.09 -9.59
N SER A 44 13.59 7.52 -9.39
CA SER A 44 13.86 6.15 -9.83
C SER A 44 13.12 5.18 -8.91
N THR A 45 12.38 4.27 -9.52
CA THR A 45 11.62 3.25 -8.81
C THR A 45 12.06 1.86 -9.22
N SER A 46 11.96 0.91 -8.30
CA SER A 46 12.25 -0.50 -8.55
C SER A 46 11.14 -1.38 -7.97
N GLU A 47 10.65 -2.32 -8.77
CA GLU A 47 9.69 -3.33 -8.30
C GLU A 47 10.45 -4.45 -7.60
N ILE A 48 9.93 -4.91 -6.46
CA ILE A 48 10.56 -5.98 -5.67
C ILE A 48 9.74 -7.26 -5.79
N ASP A 49 8.52 -7.26 -5.22
CA ASP A 49 7.58 -8.38 -5.23
C ASP A 49 6.18 -7.93 -4.78
N ASN A 50 5.14 -8.72 -5.08
CA ASN A 50 3.78 -8.64 -4.51
C ASN A 50 3.21 -7.21 -4.39
N ASN A 51 3.10 -6.48 -5.50
CA ASN A 51 2.54 -5.11 -5.51
C ASN A 51 3.28 -4.18 -4.54
N SER A 52 4.62 -4.24 -4.55
CA SER A 52 5.49 -3.36 -3.77
C SER A 52 6.51 -2.66 -4.66
N LEU A 53 6.86 -1.43 -4.27
CA LEU A 53 7.77 -0.56 -5.00
C LEU A 53 8.79 0.03 -4.02
N GLU A 54 10.05 0.09 -4.41
CA GLU A 54 11.10 0.84 -3.72
C GLU A 54 11.49 2.08 -4.51
N PHE A 55 11.78 3.16 -3.81
CA PHE A 55 12.27 4.40 -4.42
C PHE A 55 13.09 5.21 -3.41
N SER A 56 13.97 6.08 -3.91
CA SER A 56 14.73 7.00 -3.08
C SER A 56 14.28 8.44 -3.32
N PHE A 57 14.16 9.22 -2.24
CA PHE A 57 13.76 10.63 -2.29
C PHE A 57 14.57 11.45 -1.29
N TRP A 58 15.27 12.49 -1.77
CA TRP A 58 16.14 13.35 -0.95
C TRP A 58 17.18 12.57 -0.11
N GLY A 59 17.74 11.51 -0.70
CA GLY A 59 18.74 10.67 -0.05
C GLY A 59 18.19 9.74 1.04
N LEU A 60 16.87 9.55 1.09
CA LEU A 60 16.20 8.60 1.97
C LEU A 60 15.55 7.49 1.14
N ASP A 61 15.53 6.27 1.67
CA ASP A 61 14.95 5.11 0.99
C ASP A 61 13.55 4.80 1.51
N PHE A 62 12.65 4.51 0.58
CA PHE A 62 11.25 4.24 0.86
C PHE A 62 10.79 2.95 0.21
N ILE A 63 9.77 2.34 0.81
CA ILE A 63 9.05 1.21 0.26
C ILE A 63 7.56 1.44 0.34
N ILE A 64 6.88 1.21 -0.77
CA ILE A 64 5.43 1.20 -0.89
C ILE A 64 5.00 -0.26 -0.91
N LYS A 65 4.06 -0.64 -0.05
CA LYS A 65 3.49 -1.98 0.01
C LYS A 65 1.99 -1.89 0.08
N SER A 66 1.33 -2.85 -0.56
CA SER A 66 -0.10 -3.05 -0.39
C SER A 66 -0.34 -4.14 0.65
N GLU A 67 -1.13 -3.84 1.66
CA GLU A 67 -1.45 -4.72 2.77
C GLU A 67 -2.96 -4.90 2.87
N ILE A 68 -3.41 -5.95 3.54
CA ILE A 68 -4.83 -6.22 3.76
C ILE A 68 -5.01 -6.88 5.13
N GLU A 69 -5.96 -6.40 5.90
CA GLU A 69 -6.28 -6.96 7.22
C GLU A 69 -7.43 -7.97 7.12
N TYR A 70 -7.24 -9.12 7.76
CA TYR A 70 -8.31 -10.09 7.99
C TYR A 70 -9.01 -9.79 9.31
N GLU A 71 -10.27 -9.38 9.27
CA GLU A 71 -11.03 -9.09 10.48
C GLU A 71 -11.67 -10.37 11.02
N MET A 72 -11.19 -10.83 12.18
CA MET A 72 -11.68 -12.04 12.84
C MET A 72 -13.18 -12.01 13.13
N LYS A 73 -13.75 -10.84 13.45
CA LYS A 73 -15.17 -10.69 13.81
C LYS A 73 -16.10 -10.98 12.64
N SER A 74 -15.77 -10.49 11.45
CA SER A 74 -16.52 -10.75 10.22
C SER A 74 -15.98 -11.95 9.45
N SER A 75 -14.87 -12.54 9.90
CA SER A 75 -14.15 -13.63 9.23
C SER A 75 -13.86 -13.32 7.76
N ASN A 76 -13.50 -12.05 7.47
CA ASN A 76 -13.39 -11.56 6.11
C ASN A 76 -12.29 -10.50 5.97
N PHE A 77 -11.86 -10.27 4.73
CA PHE A 77 -11.06 -9.11 4.35
C PHE A 77 -11.97 -7.92 4.06
N ILE A 78 -11.82 -6.86 4.85
CA ILE A 78 -12.69 -5.68 4.75
C ILE A 78 -12.05 -4.56 3.94
N GLN A 79 -10.77 -4.30 4.20
CA GLN A 79 -10.09 -3.11 3.70
C GLN A 79 -8.63 -3.41 3.41
N GLY A 80 -8.19 -2.94 2.25
CA GLY A 80 -6.78 -2.92 1.88
C GLY A 80 -6.16 -1.58 2.21
N GLU A 81 -4.85 -1.55 2.34
CA GLU A 81 -4.06 -0.36 2.63
C GLU A 81 -2.89 -0.27 1.66
N LEU A 82 -2.64 0.92 1.13
CA LEU A 82 -1.43 1.25 0.39
C LEU A 82 -0.53 2.07 1.29
N ASN A 83 0.50 1.42 1.81
CA ASN A 83 1.35 1.94 2.87
C ASN A 83 2.72 2.33 2.31
N THR A 84 3.21 3.51 2.71
CA THR A 84 4.55 4.00 2.40
C THR A 84 5.37 4.03 3.67
N TYR A 85 6.51 3.35 3.66
CA TYR A 85 7.43 3.30 4.77
C TYR A 85 8.75 3.96 4.41
N TYR A 86 9.29 4.74 5.34
CA TYR A 86 10.69 5.13 5.35
C TYR A 86 11.52 3.96 5.93
N LYS A 87 12.55 3.55 5.21
CA LYS A 87 13.51 2.54 5.64
C LYS A 87 14.63 3.21 6.44
N ASP A 88 14.70 2.88 7.73
CA ASP A 88 15.74 3.36 8.64
C ASP A 88 16.46 2.14 9.24
N ASP A 89 17.60 1.77 8.66
CA ASP A 89 18.28 0.50 8.92
C ASP A 89 17.30 -0.70 8.74
N ASP A 90 17.03 -1.45 9.81
CA ASP A 90 16.11 -2.59 9.84
C ASP A 90 14.67 -2.21 10.24
N LYS A 91 14.36 -0.90 10.35
CA LYS A 91 13.04 -0.42 10.77
C LYS A 91 12.27 0.18 9.62
N LEU A 92 10.99 -0.18 9.55
CA LEU A 92 10.02 0.44 8.66
C LEU A 92 9.17 1.43 9.45
N ASN A 93 9.28 2.71 9.09
CA ASN A 93 8.52 3.78 9.71
C ASN A 93 7.40 4.21 8.76
N LEU A 94 6.14 4.05 9.16
CA LEU A 94 4.99 4.45 8.32
C LEU A 94 4.97 5.97 8.13
N ILE A 95 4.93 6.40 6.86
CA ILE A 95 4.88 7.81 6.45
C ILE A 95 3.49 8.17 5.90
N LEU A 96 2.89 7.26 5.16
CA LEU A 96 1.61 7.47 4.50
C LEU A 96 0.84 6.15 4.43
N SER A 97 -0.47 6.21 4.62
CA SER A 97 -1.37 5.06 4.44
C SER A 97 -2.64 5.54 3.74
N TYR A 98 -3.01 4.81 2.68
CA TYR A 98 -4.23 5.04 1.92
C TYR A 98 -5.07 3.79 1.90
N ASN A 99 -6.28 3.87 2.47
CA ASN A 99 -7.16 2.73 2.49
C ASN A 99 -7.91 2.60 1.16
N PHE A 100 -8.14 1.37 0.73
CA PHE A 100 -8.93 1.05 -0.44
C PHE A 100 -9.83 -0.16 -0.24
N ASP A 101 -10.88 -0.26 -1.04
CA ASP A 101 -11.80 -1.41 -1.05
C ASP A 101 -11.59 -2.34 -2.25
N LYS A 102 -12.25 -3.49 -2.23
CA LYS A 102 -12.21 -4.49 -3.32
C LYS A 102 -12.79 -3.99 -4.65
N LEU A 103 -13.59 -2.92 -4.63
CA LEU A 103 -14.17 -2.30 -5.82
C LEU A 103 -13.17 -1.35 -6.50
N GLY A 104 -12.11 -0.94 -5.80
CA GLY A 104 -11.09 -0.04 -6.30
C GLY A 104 -11.32 1.42 -5.89
N ASN A 105 -12.19 1.68 -4.91
CA ASN A 105 -12.25 3.00 -4.30
C ASN A 105 -11.06 3.16 -3.37
N ILE A 106 -10.28 4.23 -3.54
CA ILE A 106 -9.11 4.53 -2.72
C ILE A 106 -9.22 5.94 -2.14
N GLY A 107 -8.90 6.07 -0.85
CA GLY A 107 -9.08 7.33 -0.12
C GLY A 107 -10.55 7.76 -0.03
N ARG A 108 -10.79 9.08 -0.03
CA ARG A 108 -12.12 9.62 0.28
C ARG A 108 -13.08 9.86 -0.88
N ASN A 109 -12.66 9.95 -2.16
CA ASN A 109 -13.58 10.19 -3.32
C ASN A 109 -12.87 10.30 -4.70
N SER A 110 -11.62 9.91 -4.85
CA SER A 110 -10.83 10.23 -6.05
C SER A 110 -10.93 9.17 -7.16
N VAL A 111 -11.11 9.63 -8.40
CA VAL A 111 -10.86 8.82 -9.61
C VAL A 111 -9.39 8.36 -9.56
N VAL A 112 -9.11 7.11 -9.93
CA VAL A 112 -7.80 6.45 -9.77
C VAL A 112 -6.60 7.25 -10.29
N ASN A 113 -6.77 8.04 -11.36
CA ASN A 113 -5.70 8.89 -11.90
C ASN A 113 -5.40 10.10 -10.99
N ASP A 114 -6.45 10.77 -10.48
CA ASP A 114 -6.28 11.92 -9.58
C ASP A 114 -5.67 11.49 -8.25
N PHE A 115 -6.01 10.28 -7.79
CA PHE A 115 -5.46 9.70 -6.58
C PHE A 115 -3.93 9.69 -6.58
N ALA A 116 -3.28 9.26 -7.66
CA ALA A 116 -1.82 9.13 -7.68
C ALA A 116 -1.10 10.48 -7.55
N ILE A 117 -1.67 11.55 -8.11
CA ILE A 117 -1.17 12.91 -7.96
C ILE A 117 -1.32 13.37 -6.50
N TYR A 118 -2.50 13.17 -5.89
CA TYR A 118 -2.72 13.50 -4.48
C TYR A 118 -1.81 12.70 -3.55
N TYR A 119 -1.59 11.43 -3.86
CA TYR A 119 -0.68 10.56 -3.13
C TYR A 119 0.74 11.15 -3.08
N TYR A 120 1.27 11.61 -4.22
CA TYR A 120 2.61 12.21 -4.25
C TYR A 120 2.69 13.49 -3.40
N LEU A 121 1.67 14.36 -3.49
CA LEU A 121 1.59 15.58 -2.67
C LEU A 121 1.53 15.27 -1.18
N ASP A 122 0.71 14.28 -0.79
CA ASP A 122 0.57 13.85 0.60
C ASP A 122 1.84 13.17 1.12
N PHE A 123 2.52 12.37 0.30
CA PHE A 123 3.81 11.79 0.64
C PHE A 123 4.82 12.88 0.99
N VAL A 124 5.01 13.88 0.11
CA VAL A 124 5.96 14.98 0.36
C VAL A 124 5.58 15.76 1.61
N LYS A 125 4.28 16.05 1.80
CA LYS A 125 3.79 16.76 2.98
C LYS A 125 4.03 15.98 4.27
N ASN A 126 3.71 14.69 4.30
CA ASN A 126 3.90 13.84 5.46
C ASN A 126 5.38 13.61 5.76
N LEU A 127 6.22 13.44 4.73
CA LEU A 127 7.66 13.33 4.92
C LEU A 127 8.25 14.60 5.54
N LYS A 128 7.81 15.79 5.11
CA LYS A 128 8.23 17.07 5.72
C LYS A 128 7.85 17.14 7.20
N ASN A 129 6.62 16.77 7.53
CA ASN A 129 6.14 16.76 8.92
C ASN A 129 6.93 15.75 9.77
N TYR A 130 7.05 14.52 9.27
CA TYR A 130 7.78 13.43 9.93
C TYR A 130 9.24 13.80 10.17
N SER A 131 9.90 14.41 9.18
CA SER A 131 11.30 14.82 9.28
C SER A 131 11.51 15.97 10.28
N SER A 132 10.54 16.90 10.37
CA SER A 132 10.55 17.96 11.37
C SER A 132 10.42 17.41 12.79
N GLU A 133 9.51 16.45 13.00
CA GLU A 133 9.27 15.83 14.31
C GLU A 133 10.42 14.92 14.77
N LYS A 134 11.00 14.16 13.84
CA LYS A 134 12.03 13.15 14.12
C LYS A 134 13.47 13.67 13.91
N LYS A 135 13.65 14.90 13.42
CA LYS A 135 14.96 15.52 13.10
C LYS A 135 15.78 14.69 12.11
N ILE A 136 15.13 14.18 11.07
CA ILE A 136 15.79 13.40 10.01
C ILE A 136 16.70 14.32 9.20
N LYS A 137 17.89 13.83 8.88
CA LYS A 137 18.84 14.52 8.03
C LYS A 137 18.72 13.97 6.61
N PHE A 138 18.61 14.87 5.64
CA PHE A 138 18.59 14.54 4.23
C PHE A 138 20.03 14.55 3.68
N GLN A 139 20.32 13.65 2.74
CA GLN A 139 21.59 13.68 2.02
C GLN A 139 21.46 14.54 0.77
N LEU A 140 22.41 15.47 0.60
CA LEU A 140 22.56 16.25 -0.63
C LEU A 140 23.45 15.45 -1.57
N ASN A 141 22.84 14.54 -2.33
CA ASN A 141 23.53 13.74 -3.34
C ASN A 141 23.41 14.42 -4.71
#